data_AF-A0A0P8BJR8-F1
#
_entry.id   AF-A0A0P8BJR8-F1
#
_cell.length_a   1.000
_cell.length_b   1.000
_cell.length_c   1.000
_cell.angle_alpha   90.00
_cell.angle_beta   90.00
_cell.angle_gamma   90.00
#
_symmetry.space_group_name_H-M   'P 1'
#
loop_
_entity.id
_entity.type
_entity.pdbx_description
1 polymer ?
#
loop_
_entity_poly.entity_id
_entity_poly.type
_entity_poly.pdbx_seq_one_letter_code
_entity_poly.pdbx_strand_id
1 'polypeptide(L)'
;MTPIPPIAPSPTFRKKLRSGIRSSLSNLLWPLVWMAILATAGGVGLRAVWVMTQNPPLPDCTLTRSLSTDTEKLLCATASVRSGSAQALIEAIELVAPWTPSNPLYEEANQLMDSWSKALLSELSRMAQQGDIQQATRLAKRIPERVAIYPQVKSALATWDKEWSVGQEFEADVLDAIAAQNWTGARQNLQKLKILNTTYWVTTRHDQLELKIDREEHARRELGKARALAKTGDLKKLGEALAIAQSIDLKTDAWRDAKPDLNRWAERVMIYSFQKWEQEDLDAAIQVVQLVPPDLALTAEAKDLLSFGHAKRLAGEDQWTPSYGQVVNLLEAIEAVKRISPDSPFYTEAQDSLIKWQQKLEDTVQLQYANSLAQIGQRSTYRMAIAKAEQITQERPQRLQAQTLVSHWEKEIERLEDRPILNRAVRLASAGGIANLRLGIAEAKQVEQGRALRIQGQTYIAEWVDRIETIEDQPIMNQAQQLAEKGNLKAAIAEASKVKKGRALYDDAQSAVKGWIAEIQIMEDRPLLIRAENLAAQGSLSAAIDIAAQIGPDRALYAEARTSIAIWAQEREYIWSLQAPPIGSASDSNEGSRISAPIGDLYTDGFIEPGSYEDF
;
A
#
# COMPACT_ATOMS: atom_id res chain seq x y z
N MET A 1 -24.61 -2.46 29.67
CA MET A 1 -26.07 -2.32 29.82
C MET A 1 -26.59 -3.50 30.62
N THR A 2 -27.24 -3.16 31.74
CA THR A 2 -28.21 -3.95 32.54
C THR A 2 -27.84 -5.38 32.97
N PRO A 3 -27.19 -5.52 34.14
CA PRO A 3 -27.32 -6.68 35.01
C PRO A 3 -28.57 -6.53 35.89
N ILE A 4 -29.31 -7.62 36.14
CA ILE A 4 -30.46 -7.64 37.06
C ILE A 4 -30.14 -8.58 38.24
N PRO A 5 -30.58 -8.22 39.47
CA PRO A 5 -29.68 -8.06 40.61
C PRO A 5 -29.95 -9.08 41.76
N PRO A 6 -29.22 -9.01 42.89
CA PRO A 6 -29.30 -9.96 43.99
C PRO A 6 -30.25 -9.49 45.10
N ILE A 7 -30.72 -10.42 45.95
CA ILE A 7 -31.38 -10.08 47.21
C ILE A 7 -30.78 -10.92 48.35
N ALA A 8 -30.13 -10.21 49.26
CA ALA A 8 -29.78 -10.62 50.62
C ALA A 8 -30.78 -9.92 51.60
N PRO A 9 -30.55 -9.86 52.93
CA PRO A 9 -30.64 -10.94 53.92
C PRO A 9 -31.44 -10.57 55.20
N SER A 10 -31.67 -11.57 56.08
CA SER A 10 -31.77 -11.47 57.57
C SER A 10 -33.06 -10.84 58.17
N PRO A 11 -33.47 -11.06 59.45
CA PRO A 11 -32.61 -11.00 60.63
C PRO A 11 -32.76 -12.09 61.70
N THR A 12 -31.67 -12.19 62.45
CA THR A 12 -31.49 -12.75 63.80
C THR A 12 -32.54 -12.30 64.82
N PHE A 13 -32.92 -13.15 65.78
CA PHE A 13 -32.83 -12.77 67.20
C PHE A 13 -32.83 -13.96 68.19
N ARG A 14 -31.70 -14.03 68.90
CA ARG A 14 -31.45 -14.50 70.27
C ARG A 14 -32.67 -14.59 71.21
N LYS A 15 -32.71 -15.65 72.04
CA LYS A 15 -32.30 -15.71 73.48
C LYS A 15 -33.26 -16.50 74.38
N LYS A 16 -32.62 -17.33 75.21
CA LYS A 16 -32.89 -17.63 76.63
C LYS A 16 -34.09 -18.51 77.04
N LEU A 17 -33.71 -19.71 77.49
CA LEU A 17 -33.81 -20.26 78.86
C LEU A 17 -35.12 -20.13 79.66
N ARG A 18 -35.47 -21.31 80.23
CA ARG A 18 -36.15 -21.56 81.53
C ARG A 18 -37.61 -21.11 81.55
N SER A 19 -38.57 -21.83 82.12
CA SER A 19 -38.61 -22.94 83.09
C SER A 19 -40.05 -23.47 82.96
N GLY A 20 -40.26 -24.79 82.83
CA GLY A 20 -40.55 -25.62 83.99
C GLY A 20 -42.02 -25.54 84.40
N ILE A 21 -42.88 -26.41 83.86
CA ILE A 21 -44.09 -26.89 84.55
C ILE A 21 -44.09 -28.41 84.42
N ARG A 22 -43.77 -29.03 85.56
CA ARG A 22 -43.84 -30.45 85.85
C ARG A 22 -45.32 -30.81 86.05
N SER A 23 -45.67 -32.05 85.75
CA SER A 23 -46.96 -32.73 86.02
C SER A 23 -48.14 -32.45 85.08
N SER A 24 -48.07 -32.98 83.85
CA SER A 24 -49.26 -33.52 83.14
C SER A 24 -48.88 -34.38 81.91
N LEU A 25 -47.80 -35.17 81.98
CA LEU A 25 -47.31 -35.95 80.83
C LEU A 25 -47.57 -37.46 80.90
N SER A 26 -47.98 -38.04 82.04
CA SER A 26 -48.17 -39.51 82.10
C SER A 26 -49.46 -40.01 81.45
N ASN A 27 -50.47 -39.16 81.24
CA ASN A 27 -51.79 -39.59 80.74
C ASN A 27 -52.00 -39.33 79.24
N LEU A 28 -51.06 -38.66 78.56
CA LEU A 28 -51.07 -38.48 77.09
C LEU A 28 -50.00 -39.34 76.37
N LEU A 29 -48.99 -39.81 77.10
CA LEU A 29 -47.93 -40.68 76.54
C LEU A 29 -48.45 -42.07 76.16
N TRP A 30 -49.43 -42.61 76.90
CA TRP A 30 -49.93 -43.97 76.65
C TRP A 30 -50.65 -44.15 75.29
N PRO A 31 -51.61 -43.30 74.87
CA PRO A 31 -52.20 -43.41 73.54
C PRO A 31 -51.22 -43.04 72.41
N LEU A 32 -50.24 -42.16 72.65
CA LEU A 32 -49.21 -41.83 71.67
C LEU A 32 -48.21 -42.98 71.43
N VAL A 33 -47.92 -43.79 72.46
CA VAL A 33 -47.12 -45.02 72.30
C VAL A 33 -47.87 -46.05 71.45
N TRP A 34 -49.18 -46.23 71.64
CA TRP A 34 -49.98 -47.13 70.81
C TRP A 34 -50.13 -46.64 69.35
N MET A 35 -50.26 -45.32 69.14
CA MET A 35 -50.24 -44.74 67.79
C MET A 35 -48.86 -44.86 67.12
N ALA A 36 -47.76 -44.74 67.86
CA ALA A 36 -46.41 -44.98 67.34
C ALA A 36 -46.17 -46.47 67.00
N ILE A 37 -46.73 -47.39 67.78
CA ILE A 37 -46.67 -48.84 67.52
C ILE A 37 -47.50 -49.19 66.27
N LEU A 38 -48.70 -48.61 66.11
CA LEU A 38 -49.54 -48.83 64.92
C LEU A 38 -48.94 -48.18 63.65
N ALA A 39 -48.35 -47.00 63.77
CA ALA A 39 -47.67 -46.34 62.64
C ALA A 39 -46.38 -47.08 62.22
N THR A 40 -45.64 -47.69 63.16
CA THR A 40 -44.47 -48.52 62.82
C THR A 40 -44.89 -49.87 62.23
N ALA A 41 -45.98 -50.50 62.70
CA ALA A 41 -46.51 -51.72 62.09
C ALA A 41 -47.11 -51.49 60.68
N GLY A 42 -47.83 -50.38 60.47
CA GLY A 42 -48.35 -50.00 59.15
C GLY A 42 -47.27 -49.56 58.16
N GLY A 43 -46.21 -48.89 58.63
CA GLY A 43 -45.06 -48.47 57.83
C GLY A 43 -44.22 -49.65 57.31
N VAL A 44 -44.10 -50.73 58.07
CA VAL A 44 -43.40 -51.95 57.63
C VAL A 44 -44.21 -52.71 56.57
N GLY A 45 -45.55 -52.74 56.68
CA GLY A 45 -46.41 -53.39 55.68
C GLY A 45 -46.37 -52.74 54.29
N LEU A 46 -46.47 -51.40 54.23
CA LEU A 46 -46.37 -50.68 52.95
C LEU A 46 -44.95 -50.72 52.35
N ARG A 47 -43.91 -50.74 53.19
CA ARG A 47 -42.53 -50.90 52.71
C ARG A 47 -42.24 -52.31 52.21
N ALA A 48 -42.81 -53.34 52.85
CA ALA A 48 -42.70 -54.73 52.39
C ALA A 48 -43.38 -54.93 51.02
N VAL A 49 -44.57 -54.35 50.82
CA VAL A 49 -45.24 -54.37 49.52
C VAL A 49 -44.44 -53.59 48.47
N TRP A 50 -43.90 -52.42 48.78
CA TRP A 50 -43.06 -51.64 47.85
C TRP A 50 -41.76 -52.38 47.46
N VAL A 51 -41.09 -53.03 48.41
CA VAL A 51 -39.88 -53.84 48.18
C VAL A 51 -40.19 -55.12 47.40
N MET A 52 -41.34 -55.77 47.63
CA MET A 52 -41.77 -56.94 46.84
C MET A 52 -42.20 -56.59 45.41
N THR A 53 -42.60 -55.33 45.16
CA THR A 53 -42.91 -54.85 43.80
C THR A 53 -41.71 -54.26 43.06
N GLN A 54 -40.55 -54.13 43.72
CA GLN A 54 -39.31 -53.78 43.04
C GLN A 54 -38.61 -55.04 42.55
N ASN A 55 -38.12 -55.01 41.31
CA ASN A 55 -37.23 -56.05 40.81
C ASN A 55 -36.11 -56.27 41.85
N PRO A 56 -35.83 -57.52 42.27
CA PRO A 56 -34.80 -57.79 43.26
C PRO A 56 -33.48 -57.12 42.83
N PRO A 57 -32.73 -56.50 43.76
CA PRO A 57 -31.44 -55.91 43.41
C PRO A 57 -30.56 -57.00 42.81
N LEU A 58 -29.96 -56.71 41.66
CA LEU A 58 -28.98 -57.60 41.03
C LEU A 58 -27.93 -57.99 42.08
N PRO A 59 -27.45 -59.25 42.11
CA PRO A 59 -26.35 -59.64 42.98
C PRO A 59 -25.15 -58.70 42.76
N ASP A 60 -24.32 -58.50 43.78
CA ASP A 60 -23.13 -57.66 43.66
C ASP A 60 -22.15 -58.29 42.66
N CYS A 61 -22.30 -57.93 41.38
CA CYS A 61 -21.54 -58.47 40.26
C CYS A 61 -20.05 -58.05 40.29
N THR A 62 -19.61 -57.37 41.36
CA THR A 62 -18.21 -57.02 41.63
C THR A 62 -17.47 -58.09 42.46
N LEU A 63 -18.18 -58.99 43.14
CA LEU A 63 -17.57 -60.11 43.88
C LEU A 63 -17.14 -61.22 42.90
N THR A 64 -15.88 -61.63 43.02
CA THR A 64 -15.11 -62.46 42.10
C THR A 64 -15.90 -63.60 41.42
N ARG A 65 -15.93 -63.53 40.08
CA ARG A 65 -16.55 -64.41 39.06
C ARG A 65 -16.40 -65.95 39.27
N SER A 66 -15.62 -66.39 40.26
CA SER A 66 -15.29 -67.79 40.55
C SER A 66 -16.13 -68.44 41.66
N LEU A 67 -16.73 -67.67 42.58
CA LEU A 67 -17.49 -68.21 43.74
C LEU A 67 -19.02 -68.07 43.61
N SER A 68 -19.50 -67.47 42.52
CA SER A 68 -20.93 -67.28 42.27
C SER A 68 -21.60 -68.57 41.76
N THR A 69 -22.86 -68.74 42.14
CA THR A 69 -23.73 -69.79 41.60
C THR A 69 -24.02 -69.56 40.11
N ASP A 70 -24.36 -70.61 39.37
CA ASP A 70 -24.61 -70.49 37.92
C ASP A 70 -25.78 -69.53 37.62
N THR A 71 -26.80 -69.47 38.48
CA THR A 71 -27.89 -68.49 38.38
C THR A 71 -27.41 -67.04 38.54
N GLU A 72 -26.52 -66.77 39.49
CA GLU A 72 -25.93 -65.43 39.68
C GLU A 72 -25.04 -65.02 38.50
N LYS A 73 -24.28 -65.97 37.93
CA LYS A 73 -23.48 -65.73 36.72
C LYS A 73 -24.36 -65.36 35.52
N LEU A 74 -25.50 -66.05 35.33
CA LEU A 74 -26.45 -65.72 34.26
C LEU A 74 -27.11 -64.35 34.48
N LEU A 75 -27.48 -64.02 35.72
CA LEU A 75 -28.04 -62.72 36.10
C LEU A 75 -27.04 -61.56 35.89
N CYS A 76 -25.77 -61.76 36.23
CA CYS A 76 -24.75 -60.75 35.98
C CYS A 76 -24.41 -60.62 34.48
N ALA A 77 -24.39 -61.73 33.73
CA ALA A 77 -24.23 -61.70 32.28
C ALA A 77 -25.39 -60.96 31.59
N THR A 78 -26.64 -61.26 31.96
CA THR A 78 -27.83 -60.56 31.43
C THR A 78 -27.84 -59.07 31.80
N ALA A 79 -27.26 -58.69 32.94
CA ALA A 79 -27.11 -57.29 33.32
C ALA A 79 -26.03 -56.55 32.52
N SER A 80 -24.88 -57.17 32.25
CA SER A 80 -23.76 -56.52 31.54
C SER A 80 -24.11 -56.19 30.08
N VAL A 81 -24.87 -57.07 29.42
CA VAL A 81 -25.26 -56.88 28.00
C VAL A 81 -26.20 -55.70 27.77
N ARG A 82 -26.80 -55.11 28.83
CA ARG A 82 -27.65 -53.92 28.72
C ARG A 82 -26.94 -52.70 28.13
N SER A 83 -25.61 -52.65 28.25
CA SER A 83 -24.81 -51.61 27.61
C SER A 83 -24.84 -51.68 26.08
N GLY A 84 -25.18 -52.85 25.52
CA GLY A 84 -25.15 -53.11 24.07
C GLY A 84 -23.75 -53.11 23.46
N SER A 85 -22.69 -52.90 24.26
CA SER A 85 -21.33 -52.84 23.75
C SER A 85 -20.82 -54.22 23.33
N ALA A 86 -20.03 -54.27 22.25
CA ALA A 86 -19.44 -55.53 21.76
C ALA A 86 -18.66 -56.26 22.86
N GLN A 87 -17.95 -55.51 23.72
CA GLN A 87 -17.16 -56.05 24.81
C GLN A 87 -18.04 -56.69 25.90
N ALA A 88 -19.11 -56.01 26.34
CA ALA A 88 -19.99 -56.58 27.36
C ALA A 88 -20.76 -57.81 26.83
N LEU A 89 -21.11 -57.81 25.55
CA LEU A 89 -21.78 -58.92 24.88
C LEU A 89 -20.87 -60.15 24.78
N ILE A 90 -19.61 -60.01 24.34
CA ILE A 90 -18.70 -61.16 24.25
C ILE A 90 -18.32 -61.70 25.63
N GLU A 91 -18.14 -60.84 26.64
CA GLU A 91 -17.83 -61.26 28.00
C GLU A 91 -18.98 -62.01 28.68
N ALA A 92 -20.23 -61.67 28.34
CA ALA A 92 -21.42 -62.38 28.80
C ALA A 92 -21.53 -63.76 28.14
N ILE A 93 -21.28 -63.84 26.83
CA ILE A 93 -21.26 -65.10 26.06
C ILE A 93 -20.18 -66.03 26.61
N GLU A 94 -18.96 -65.55 26.81
CA GLU A 94 -17.84 -66.36 27.32
C GLU A 94 -18.06 -66.84 28.76
N LEU A 95 -18.85 -66.13 29.57
CA LEU A 95 -19.13 -66.53 30.94
C LEU A 95 -19.99 -67.81 31.00
N VAL A 96 -20.90 -68.00 30.05
CA VAL A 96 -21.83 -69.15 30.01
C VAL A 96 -21.43 -70.20 28.96
N ALA A 97 -20.51 -69.87 28.05
CA ALA A 97 -19.96 -70.78 27.04
C ALA A 97 -19.38 -72.10 27.60
N PRO A 98 -18.83 -72.20 28.81
CA PRO A 98 -18.31 -73.48 29.31
C PRO A 98 -19.37 -74.48 29.79
N TRP A 99 -20.64 -74.07 29.95
CA TRP A 99 -21.68 -74.94 30.51
C TRP A 99 -22.02 -76.11 29.58
N THR A 100 -22.23 -77.30 30.14
CA THR A 100 -22.57 -78.56 29.46
C THR A 100 -24.06 -78.89 29.62
N PRO A 101 -24.63 -79.83 28.82
CA PRO A 101 -26.03 -80.25 28.95
C PRO A 101 -26.44 -80.78 30.34
N SER A 102 -25.48 -81.11 31.20
CA SER A 102 -25.71 -81.48 32.60
C SER A 102 -26.04 -80.29 33.51
N ASN A 103 -25.84 -79.05 33.05
CA ASN A 103 -26.16 -77.84 33.81
C ASN A 103 -27.68 -77.54 33.73
N PRO A 104 -28.38 -77.34 34.86
CA PRO A 104 -29.82 -77.04 34.86
C PRO A 104 -30.23 -75.80 34.04
N LEU A 105 -29.32 -74.84 33.86
CA LEU A 105 -29.56 -73.60 33.11
C LEU A 105 -29.03 -73.65 31.68
N TYR A 106 -28.59 -74.82 31.19
CA TYR A 106 -27.94 -74.96 29.89
C TYR A 106 -28.80 -74.46 28.71
N GLU A 107 -30.07 -74.85 28.68
CA GLU A 107 -31.00 -74.45 27.61
C GLU A 107 -31.28 -72.94 27.62
N GLU A 108 -31.54 -72.37 28.80
CA GLU A 108 -31.77 -70.93 28.96
C GLU A 108 -30.52 -70.12 28.59
N ALA A 109 -29.35 -70.57 29.03
CA ALA A 109 -28.08 -69.95 28.70
C ALA A 109 -27.78 -69.99 27.19
N ASN A 110 -28.10 -71.09 26.51
CA ASN A 110 -27.92 -71.18 25.05
C ASN A 110 -28.87 -70.22 24.31
N GLN A 111 -30.15 -70.13 24.71
CA GLN A 111 -31.10 -69.16 24.13
C GLN A 111 -30.63 -67.71 24.31
N LEU A 112 -30.13 -67.38 25.51
CA LEU A 112 -29.57 -66.06 25.81
C LEU A 112 -28.29 -65.80 25.00
N MET A 113 -27.39 -66.79 24.93
CA MET A 113 -26.14 -66.70 24.16
C MET A 113 -26.42 -66.53 22.66
N ASP A 114 -27.46 -67.16 22.11
CA ASP A 114 -27.90 -66.93 20.73
C ASP A 114 -28.35 -65.48 20.51
N SER A 115 -29.16 -64.94 21.44
CA SER A 115 -29.62 -63.55 21.39
C SER A 115 -28.48 -62.54 21.50
N TRP A 116 -27.53 -62.77 22.42
CA TRP A 116 -26.36 -61.93 22.61
C TRP A 116 -25.40 -62.04 21.44
N SER A 117 -25.22 -63.23 20.88
CA SER A 117 -24.36 -63.43 19.71
C SER A 117 -24.91 -62.72 18.48
N LYS A 118 -26.25 -62.66 18.33
CA LYS A 118 -26.90 -61.88 17.27
C LYS A 118 -26.71 -60.38 17.47
N ALA A 119 -26.90 -59.86 18.69
CA ALA A 119 -26.66 -58.46 19.02
C ALA A 119 -25.18 -58.10 18.82
N LEU A 120 -24.27 -58.98 19.24
CA LEU A 120 -22.83 -58.84 19.05
C LEU A 120 -22.48 -58.78 17.57
N LEU A 121 -22.97 -59.72 16.75
CA LEU A 121 -22.69 -59.70 15.31
C LEU A 121 -23.15 -58.40 14.63
N SER A 122 -24.27 -57.81 15.07
CA SER A 122 -24.72 -56.49 14.59
C SER A 122 -23.72 -55.39 14.94
N GLU A 123 -23.24 -55.38 16.18
CA GLU A 123 -22.27 -54.39 16.64
C GLU A 123 -20.89 -54.56 15.99
N LEU A 124 -20.42 -55.80 15.83
CA LEU A 124 -19.19 -56.11 15.11
C LEU A 124 -19.29 -55.72 13.63
N SER A 125 -20.46 -55.89 13.01
CA SER A 125 -20.71 -55.40 11.65
C SER A 125 -20.63 -53.87 11.59
N ARG A 126 -21.16 -53.16 12.59
CA ARG A 126 -21.05 -51.70 12.69
C ARG A 126 -19.59 -51.25 12.83
N MET A 127 -18.81 -51.93 13.68
CA MET A 127 -17.37 -51.68 13.84
C MET A 127 -16.61 -51.91 12.52
N ALA A 128 -16.88 -53.03 11.84
CA ALA A 128 -16.31 -53.32 10.53
C ALA A 128 -16.65 -52.23 9.50
N GLN A 129 -17.91 -51.79 9.46
CA GLN A 129 -18.38 -50.69 8.61
C GLN A 129 -17.67 -49.37 8.89
N GLN A 130 -17.21 -49.14 10.12
CA GLN A 130 -16.47 -47.93 10.53
C GLN A 130 -14.96 -48.03 10.31
N GLY A 131 -14.44 -49.18 9.87
CA GLY A 131 -13.01 -49.42 9.61
C GLY A 131 -12.29 -50.13 10.75
N ASP A 132 -12.96 -50.42 11.87
CA ASP A 132 -12.41 -51.15 13.02
C ASP A 132 -12.38 -52.67 12.80
N ILE A 133 -12.01 -53.09 11.59
CA ILE A 133 -12.09 -54.48 11.12
C ILE A 133 -11.27 -55.44 11.97
N GLN A 134 -10.11 -54.98 12.45
CA GLN A 134 -9.21 -55.78 13.27
C GLN A 134 -9.83 -56.11 14.63
N GLN A 135 -10.50 -55.13 15.24
CA GLN A 135 -11.19 -55.36 16.51
C GLN A 135 -12.46 -56.19 16.30
N ALA A 136 -13.24 -55.88 15.26
CA ALA A 136 -14.44 -56.66 14.90
C ALA A 136 -14.11 -58.15 14.69
N THR A 137 -13.07 -58.44 13.92
CA THR A 137 -12.60 -59.80 13.62
C THR A 137 -12.10 -60.52 14.86
N ARG A 138 -11.34 -59.84 15.75
CA ARG A 138 -10.86 -60.43 17.01
C ARG A 138 -12.01 -60.85 17.92
N LEU A 139 -13.05 -60.03 18.04
CA LEU A 139 -14.20 -60.33 18.87
C LEU A 139 -15.10 -61.40 18.25
N ALA A 140 -15.31 -61.37 16.93
CA ALA A 140 -16.12 -62.39 16.23
C ALA A 140 -15.54 -63.80 16.38
N LYS A 141 -14.21 -63.95 16.36
CA LYS A 141 -13.53 -65.25 16.54
C LYS A 141 -13.70 -65.87 17.93
N ARG A 142 -14.20 -65.11 18.91
CA ARG A 142 -14.45 -65.59 20.29
C ARG A 142 -15.88 -66.13 20.46
N ILE A 143 -16.75 -65.99 19.47
CA ILE A 143 -18.13 -66.49 19.52
C ILE A 143 -18.09 -68.03 19.40
N PRO A 144 -18.71 -68.79 20.34
CA PRO A 144 -18.69 -70.25 20.32
C PRO A 144 -19.39 -70.84 19.10
N GLU A 145 -18.88 -71.96 18.56
CA GLU A 145 -19.44 -72.57 17.33
C GLU A 145 -20.86 -73.14 17.49
N ARG A 146 -21.26 -73.41 18.74
CA ARG A 146 -22.55 -74.04 19.05
C ARG A 146 -23.75 -73.09 19.02
N VAL A 147 -23.53 -71.78 18.92
CA VAL A 147 -24.64 -70.81 18.83
C VAL A 147 -25.32 -70.92 17.48
N ALA A 148 -26.63 -70.74 17.44
CA ALA A 148 -27.42 -70.84 16.22
C ALA A 148 -26.97 -69.85 15.13
N ILE A 149 -26.41 -68.70 15.53
CA ILE A 149 -25.97 -67.64 14.61
C ILE A 149 -24.55 -67.86 14.03
N TYR A 150 -23.83 -68.91 14.46
CA TYR A 150 -22.42 -69.11 14.07
C TYR A 150 -22.19 -69.19 12.56
N PRO A 151 -23.06 -69.82 11.75
CA PRO A 151 -22.93 -69.77 10.28
C PRO A 151 -22.92 -68.35 9.72
N GLN A 152 -23.73 -67.42 10.26
CA GLN A 152 -23.67 -66.01 9.83
C GLN A 152 -22.40 -65.31 10.30
N VAL A 153 -21.88 -65.63 11.50
CA VAL A 153 -20.61 -65.10 12.00
C VAL A 153 -19.46 -65.51 11.08
N LYS A 154 -19.38 -66.79 10.69
CA LYS A 154 -18.38 -67.31 9.76
C LYS A 154 -18.47 -66.64 8.39
N SER A 155 -19.69 -66.45 7.88
CA SER A 155 -19.94 -65.75 6.63
C SER A 155 -19.51 -64.28 6.69
N ALA A 156 -19.80 -63.59 7.80
CA ALA A 156 -19.42 -62.19 8.01
C ALA A 156 -17.90 -62.03 8.05
N LEU A 157 -17.20 -62.89 8.80
CA LEU A 157 -15.73 -62.93 8.85
C LEU A 157 -15.10 -63.11 7.47
N ALA A 158 -15.60 -64.05 6.66
CA ALA A 158 -15.10 -64.26 5.31
C ALA A 158 -15.36 -63.06 4.37
N THR A 159 -16.52 -62.41 4.55
CA THR A 159 -16.89 -61.21 3.76
C THR A 159 -15.97 -60.03 4.12
N TRP A 160 -15.78 -59.78 5.40
CA TRP A 160 -14.90 -58.74 5.94
C TRP A 160 -13.45 -58.89 5.49
N ASP A 161 -12.90 -60.10 5.60
CA ASP A 161 -11.52 -60.39 5.19
C ASP A 161 -11.31 -60.13 3.69
N LYS A 162 -12.25 -60.62 2.87
CA LYS A 162 -12.22 -60.42 1.41
C LYS A 162 -12.35 -58.94 1.03
N GLU A 163 -13.36 -58.24 1.54
CA GLU A 163 -13.56 -56.83 1.22
C GLU A 163 -12.40 -55.96 1.69
N TRP A 164 -11.83 -56.26 2.86
CA TRP A 164 -10.67 -55.53 3.37
C TRP A 164 -9.44 -55.73 2.49
N SER A 165 -9.14 -56.97 2.08
CA SER A 165 -8.03 -57.26 1.18
C SER A 165 -8.18 -56.54 -0.16
N VAL A 166 -9.37 -56.57 -0.77
CA VAL A 166 -9.63 -55.88 -2.05
C VAL A 166 -9.55 -54.35 -1.87
N GLY A 167 -10.05 -53.81 -0.76
CA GLY A 167 -9.92 -52.38 -0.45
C GLY A 167 -8.47 -51.93 -0.31
N GLN A 168 -7.61 -52.74 0.32
CA GLN A 168 -6.18 -52.46 0.42
C GLN A 168 -5.47 -52.50 -0.94
N GLU A 169 -5.84 -53.43 -1.81
CA GLU A 169 -5.33 -53.49 -3.18
C GLU A 169 -5.72 -52.24 -3.97
N PHE A 170 -6.99 -51.83 -3.93
CA PHE A 170 -7.43 -50.60 -4.60
C PHE A 170 -6.78 -49.34 -4.03
N GLU A 171 -6.56 -49.29 -2.71
CA GLU A 171 -5.82 -48.19 -2.10
C GLU A 171 -4.37 -48.15 -2.61
N ALA A 172 -3.67 -49.28 -2.68
CA ALA A 172 -2.30 -49.35 -3.20
C ALA A 172 -2.24 -48.87 -4.65
N ASP A 173 -3.17 -49.34 -5.50
CA ASP A 173 -3.36 -48.89 -6.89
C ASP A 173 -3.50 -47.36 -7.01
N VAL A 174 -4.22 -46.72 -6.08
CA VAL A 174 -4.37 -45.25 -6.04
C VAL A 174 -3.06 -44.59 -5.64
N LEU A 175 -2.40 -45.08 -4.59
CA LEU A 175 -1.15 -44.51 -4.09
C LEU A 175 -0.01 -44.63 -5.10
N ASP A 176 0.08 -45.75 -5.81
CA ASP A 176 1.07 -45.96 -6.87
C ASP A 176 0.83 -45.03 -8.06
N ALA A 177 -0.44 -44.83 -8.43
CA ALA A 177 -0.80 -43.86 -9.48
C ALA A 177 -0.48 -42.41 -9.08
N ILE A 178 -0.67 -42.03 -7.80
CA ILE A 178 -0.24 -40.74 -7.26
C ILE A 178 1.28 -40.59 -7.34
N ALA A 179 2.03 -41.61 -6.92
CA ALA A 179 3.50 -41.60 -6.97
C ALA A 179 4.03 -41.48 -8.41
N ALA A 180 3.37 -42.13 -9.36
CA ALA A 180 3.64 -42.03 -10.79
C ALA A 180 3.14 -40.72 -11.44
N GLN A 181 2.49 -39.83 -10.68
CA GLN A 181 1.85 -38.60 -11.15
C GLN A 181 0.76 -38.83 -12.23
N ASN A 182 0.17 -40.02 -12.24
CA ASN A 182 -0.93 -40.39 -13.12
C ASN A 182 -2.28 -40.06 -12.46
N TRP A 183 -2.69 -38.78 -12.50
CA TRP A 183 -3.90 -38.29 -11.82
C TRP A 183 -5.18 -38.93 -12.35
N THR A 184 -5.26 -39.15 -13.67
CA THR A 184 -6.40 -39.82 -14.30
C THR A 184 -6.50 -41.27 -13.83
N GLY A 185 -5.38 -42.00 -13.81
CA GLY A 185 -5.32 -43.37 -13.31
C GLY A 185 -5.65 -43.45 -11.82
N ALA A 186 -5.16 -42.51 -11.00
CA ALA A 186 -5.46 -42.46 -9.58
C ALA A 186 -6.96 -42.26 -9.31
N ARG A 187 -7.62 -41.34 -10.03
CA ARG A 187 -9.07 -41.13 -9.92
C ARG A 187 -9.87 -42.33 -10.42
N GLN A 188 -9.42 -42.99 -11.49
CA GLN A 188 -10.04 -44.22 -11.98
C GLN A 188 -9.94 -45.36 -10.95
N ASN A 189 -8.76 -45.56 -10.37
CA ASN A 189 -8.55 -46.55 -9.30
C ASN A 189 -9.37 -46.21 -8.05
N LEU A 190 -9.49 -44.93 -7.71
CA LEU A 190 -10.31 -44.45 -6.59
C LEU A 190 -11.79 -44.83 -6.76
N GLN A 191 -12.34 -44.79 -7.98
CA GLN A 191 -13.73 -45.21 -8.23
C GLN A 191 -13.96 -46.70 -7.91
N LYS A 192 -12.92 -47.55 -8.00
CA LYS A 192 -13.05 -48.98 -7.66
C LYS A 192 -13.46 -49.18 -6.20
N LEU A 193 -13.09 -48.27 -5.29
CA LEU A 193 -13.48 -48.34 -3.88
C LEU A 193 -15.01 -48.22 -3.68
N LYS A 194 -15.74 -47.58 -4.60
CA LYS A 194 -17.20 -47.46 -4.54
C LYS A 194 -17.93 -48.80 -4.81
N ILE A 195 -17.23 -49.82 -5.30
CA ILE A 195 -17.77 -51.16 -5.56
C ILE A 195 -17.87 -51.98 -4.25
N LEU A 196 -17.13 -51.59 -3.21
CA LEU A 196 -17.14 -52.27 -1.91
C LEU A 196 -18.40 -51.91 -1.10
N ASN A 197 -18.76 -52.74 -0.12
CA ASN A 197 -19.98 -52.52 0.68
C ASN A 197 -19.70 -51.89 2.06
N THR A 198 -18.43 -51.76 2.43
CA THR A 198 -18.03 -51.20 3.73
C THR A 198 -17.96 -49.68 3.67
N THR A 199 -18.73 -49.00 4.53
CA THR A 199 -18.86 -47.54 4.62
C THR A 199 -17.48 -46.87 4.72
N TYR A 200 -16.58 -47.38 5.55
CA TYR A 200 -15.20 -46.91 5.66
C TYR A 200 -14.49 -46.77 4.31
N TRP A 201 -14.57 -47.78 3.44
CA TRP A 201 -13.92 -47.74 2.13
C TRP A 201 -14.63 -46.78 1.16
N VAL A 202 -15.97 -46.86 1.12
CA VAL A 202 -16.80 -46.13 0.16
C VAL A 202 -16.84 -44.63 0.45
N THR A 203 -16.79 -44.22 1.72
CA THR A 203 -16.88 -42.81 2.11
C THR A 203 -15.58 -42.33 2.74
N THR A 204 -15.23 -42.82 3.93
CA THR A 204 -14.13 -42.24 4.73
C THR A 204 -12.78 -42.30 4.03
N ARG A 205 -12.39 -43.47 3.54
CA ARG A 205 -11.10 -43.67 2.88
C ARG A 205 -11.10 -43.10 1.47
N HIS A 206 -12.21 -43.25 0.75
CA HIS A 206 -12.41 -42.61 -0.55
C HIS A 206 -12.14 -41.10 -0.47
N ASP A 207 -12.81 -40.38 0.43
CA ASP A 207 -12.70 -38.91 0.54
C ASP A 207 -11.29 -38.47 0.99
N GLN A 208 -10.64 -39.26 1.86
CA GLN A 208 -9.25 -39.04 2.25
C GLN A 208 -8.29 -39.17 1.07
N LEU A 209 -8.48 -40.19 0.22
CA LEU A 209 -7.66 -40.42 -0.96
C LEU A 209 -7.94 -39.40 -2.05
N GLU A 210 -9.20 -39.00 -2.26
CA GLU A 210 -9.58 -37.92 -3.16
C GLU A 210 -8.88 -36.62 -2.79
N LEU A 211 -8.96 -36.21 -1.52
CA LEU A 211 -8.27 -35.04 -1.02
C LEU A 211 -6.74 -35.14 -1.19
N LYS A 212 -6.16 -36.33 -1.04
CA LYS A 212 -4.73 -36.55 -1.26
C LYS A 212 -4.37 -36.40 -2.74
N ILE A 213 -5.16 -36.96 -3.66
CA ILE A 213 -4.96 -36.80 -5.11
C ILE A 213 -4.98 -35.32 -5.48
N ASP A 214 -6.01 -34.58 -5.06
CA ASP A 214 -6.19 -33.20 -5.47
C ASP A 214 -5.11 -32.28 -4.91
N ARG A 215 -4.70 -32.49 -3.65
CA ARG A 215 -3.58 -31.76 -3.03
C ARG A 215 -2.27 -32.02 -3.74
N GLU A 216 -1.95 -33.29 -3.99
CA GLU A 216 -0.70 -33.65 -4.66
C GLU A 216 -0.69 -33.14 -6.11
N GLU A 217 -1.77 -33.30 -6.87
CA GLU A 217 -1.87 -32.78 -8.23
C GLU A 217 -1.67 -31.26 -8.27
N HIS A 218 -2.37 -30.53 -7.39
CA HIS A 218 -2.22 -29.08 -7.29
C HIS A 218 -0.77 -28.69 -6.99
N ALA A 219 -0.18 -29.30 -5.96
CA ALA A 219 1.20 -29.06 -5.56
C ALA A 219 2.21 -29.36 -6.69
N ARG A 220 2.00 -30.45 -7.45
CA ARG A 220 2.83 -30.82 -8.60
C ARG A 220 2.72 -29.82 -9.75
N ARG A 221 1.51 -29.29 -10.01
CA ARG A 221 1.31 -28.23 -11.01
C ARG A 221 2.05 -26.95 -10.61
N GLU A 222 1.94 -26.52 -9.35
CA GLU A 222 2.66 -25.34 -8.84
C GLU A 222 4.18 -25.53 -8.90
N LEU A 223 4.69 -26.70 -8.50
CA LEU A 223 6.11 -27.02 -8.65
C LEU A 223 6.56 -27.00 -10.13
N GLY A 224 5.72 -27.51 -11.04
CA GLY A 224 5.95 -27.45 -12.47
C GLY A 224 6.05 -26.02 -13.00
N LYS A 225 5.14 -25.13 -12.58
CA LYS A 225 5.17 -23.70 -12.91
C LYS A 225 6.43 -23.02 -12.37
N ALA A 226 6.77 -23.26 -11.10
CA ALA A 226 7.98 -22.71 -10.48
C ALA A 226 9.24 -23.15 -11.24
N ARG A 227 9.34 -24.44 -11.59
CA ARG A 227 10.45 -24.97 -12.41
C ARG A 227 10.51 -24.33 -13.80
N ALA A 228 9.38 -24.08 -14.45
CA ALA A 228 9.34 -23.42 -15.75
C ALA A 228 9.82 -21.97 -15.66
N LEU A 229 9.40 -21.22 -14.63
CA LEU A 229 9.85 -19.86 -14.37
C LEU A 229 11.37 -19.82 -14.08
N ALA A 230 11.87 -20.71 -13.22
CA ALA A 230 13.29 -20.77 -12.87
C ALA A 230 14.22 -21.14 -14.04
N LYS A 231 13.69 -21.85 -15.06
CA LYS A 231 14.42 -22.20 -16.29
C LYS A 231 14.63 -21.01 -17.23
N THR A 232 13.83 -19.96 -17.12
CA THR A 232 13.92 -18.79 -18.02
C THR A 232 15.23 -18.01 -17.85
N GLY A 233 15.91 -18.14 -16.71
CA GLY A 233 17.14 -17.41 -16.40
C GLY A 233 16.91 -15.95 -15.97
N ASP A 234 15.68 -15.45 -16.05
CA ASP A 234 15.27 -14.14 -15.54
C ASP A 234 15.17 -14.18 -14.01
N LEU A 235 15.81 -13.21 -13.34
CA LEU A 235 15.89 -13.16 -11.88
C LEU A 235 14.57 -12.85 -11.21
N LYS A 236 13.76 -11.98 -11.81
CA LYS A 236 12.43 -11.68 -11.27
C LYS A 236 11.56 -12.92 -11.33
N LYS A 237 11.62 -13.67 -12.45
CA LYS A 237 10.93 -14.96 -12.59
C LYS A 237 11.49 -16.02 -11.65
N LEU A 238 12.79 -15.99 -11.33
CA LEU A 238 13.40 -16.87 -10.34
C LEU A 238 12.88 -16.56 -8.92
N GLY A 239 12.68 -15.28 -8.58
CA GLY A 239 11.99 -14.86 -7.36
C GLY A 239 10.55 -15.38 -7.28
N GLU A 240 9.78 -15.22 -8.36
CA GLU A 240 8.42 -15.77 -8.46
C GLU A 240 8.41 -17.30 -8.29
N ALA A 241 9.39 -18.00 -8.88
CA ALA A 241 9.54 -19.45 -8.72
C ALA A 241 9.78 -19.87 -7.26
N LEU A 242 10.64 -19.14 -6.54
CA LEU A 242 10.91 -19.37 -5.12
C LEU A 242 9.64 -19.19 -4.28
N ALA A 243 8.90 -18.10 -4.50
CA ALA A 243 7.66 -17.82 -3.78
C ALA A 243 6.59 -18.90 -4.01
N ILE A 244 6.40 -19.33 -5.26
CA ILE A 244 5.45 -20.42 -5.59
C ILE A 244 5.87 -21.71 -4.91
N ALA A 245 7.13 -22.13 -5.03
CA ALA A 245 7.61 -23.38 -4.48
C ALA A 245 7.53 -23.43 -2.95
N GLN A 246 7.72 -22.30 -2.27
CA GLN A 246 7.56 -22.19 -0.83
C GLN A 246 6.11 -22.34 -0.35
N SER A 247 5.15 -21.87 -1.15
CA SER A 247 3.72 -21.94 -0.81
C SER A 247 3.12 -23.34 -0.95
N ILE A 248 3.89 -24.32 -1.42
CA ILE A 248 3.44 -25.70 -1.59
C ILE A 248 3.15 -26.34 -0.22
N ASP A 249 2.03 -27.07 -0.12
CA ASP A 249 1.61 -27.76 1.11
C ASP A 249 2.69 -28.76 1.58
N LEU A 250 3.18 -28.57 2.81
CA LEU A 250 4.23 -29.36 3.46
C LEU A 250 3.91 -30.86 3.57
N LYS A 251 2.64 -31.26 3.46
CA LYS A 251 2.19 -32.66 3.53
C LYS A 251 2.29 -33.40 2.20
N THR A 252 2.65 -32.71 1.11
CA THR A 252 2.73 -33.29 -0.25
C THR A 252 4.12 -33.84 -0.55
N ASP A 253 4.20 -34.85 -1.41
CA ASP A 253 5.47 -35.35 -1.93
C ASP A 253 6.14 -34.29 -2.83
N ALA A 254 5.34 -33.46 -3.51
CA ALA A 254 5.82 -32.31 -4.27
C ALA A 254 6.66 -31.32 -3.43
N TRP A 255 6.29 -31.06 -2.17
CA TRP A 255 7.10 -30.21 -1.27
C TRP A 255 8.49 -30.80 -1.02
N ARG A 256 8.55 -32.12 -0.73
CA ARG A 256 9.82 -32.82 -0.54
C ARG A 256 10.71 -32.68 -1.78
N ASP A 257 10.12 -32.79 -2.96
CA ASP A 257 10.82 -32.69 -4.24
C ASP A 257 11.18 -31.25 -4.61
N ALA A 258 10.49 -30.24 -4.06
CA ALA A 258 10.76 -28.83 -4.25
C ALA A 258 11.97 -28.35 -3.43
N LYS A 259 12.24 -28.95 -2.26
CA LYS A 259 13.35 -28.57 -1.37
C LYS A 259 14.72 -28.45 -2.05
N PRO A 260 15.21 -29.44 -2.85
CA PRO A 260 16.49 -29.29 -3.54
C PRO A 260 16.47 -28.19 -4.60
N ASP A 261 15.32 -27.92 -5.23
CA ASP A 261 15.18 -26.84 -6.20
C ASP A 261 15.22 -25.48 -5.52
N LEU A 262 14.51 -25.31 -4.39
CA LEU A 262 14.56 -24.11 -3.56
C LEU A 262 16.00 -23.75 -3.17
N ASN A 263 16.78 -24.74 -2.70
CA ASN A 263 18.18 -24.52 -2.34
C ASN A 263 19.02 -24.05 -3.54
N ARG A 264 18.90 -24.73 -4.70
CA ARG A 264 19.64 -24.37 -5.91
C ARG A 264 19.25 -22.99 -6.44
N TRP A 265 17.97 -22.64 -6.38
CA TRP A 265 17.48 -21.34 -6.83
C TRP A 265 17.94 -20.23 -5.90
N ALA A 266 17.85 -20.44 -4.58
CA ALA A 266 18.36 -19.50 -3.58
C ALA A 266 19.88 -19.26 -3.76
N GLU A 267 20.66 -20.32 -3.94
CA GLU A 267 22.11 -20.23 -4.21
C GLU A 267 22.39 -19.41 -5.48
N ARG A 268 21.64 -19.63 -6.57
CA ARG A 268 21.78 -18.84 -7.81
C ARG A 268 21.46 -17.36 -7.60
N VAL A 269 20.40 -17.06 -6.84
CA VAL A 269 20.04 -15.68 -6.49
C VAL A 269 21.17 -15.04 -5.68
N MET A 270 21.78 -15.79 -4.75
CA MET A 270 22.91 -15.31 -3.95
C MET A 270 24.15 -15.02 -4.81
N ILE A 271 24.55 -15.95 -5.68
CA ILE A 271 25.69 -15.73 -6.60
C ILE A 271 25.48 -14.47 -7.44
N TYR A 272 24.28 -14.25 -7.95
CA TYR A 272 23.98 -13.05 -8.73
C TYR A 272 24.02 -11.77 -7.88
N SER A 273 23.53 -11.83 -6.63
CA SER A 273 23.62 -10.68 -5.72
C SER A 273 25.07 -10.28 -5.44
N PHE A 274 25.97 -11.27 -5.26
CA PHE A 274 27.39 -11.01 -5.10
C PHE A 274 28.02 -10.40 -6.37
N GLN A 275 27.68 -10.92 -7.55
CA GLN A 275 28.15 -10.33 -8.82
C GLN A 275 27.71 -8.88 -8.99
N LYS A 276 26.49 -8.54 -8.59
CA LYS A 276 25.99 -7.16 -8.64
C LYS A 276 26.68 -6.25 -7.65
N TRP A 277 26.95 -6.76 -6.45
CA TRP A 277 27.75 -6.05 -5.47
C TRP A 277 29.19 -5.79 -5.95
N GLU A 278 29.86 -6.79 -6.57
CA GLU A 278 31.19 -6.62 -7.18
C GLU A 278 31.21 -5.58 -8.31
N GLN A 279 30.06 -5.33 -8.95
CA GLN A 279 29.86 -4.29 -9.97
C GLN A 279 29.54 -2.90 -9.36
N GLU A 280 29.67 -2.74 -8.04
CA GLU A 280 29.28 -1.55 -7.26
C GLU A 280 27.76 -1.22 -7.33
N ASP A 281 26.94 -2.12 -7.88
CA ASP A 281 25.48 -1.99 -7.99
C ASP A 281 24.78 -2.63 -6.77
N LEU A 282 24.96 -1.99 -5.62
CA LEU A 282 24.43 -2.46 -4.34
C LEU A 282 22.89 -2.48 -4.32
N ASP A 283 22.24 -1.53 -4.97
CA ASP A 283 20.78 -1.48 -5.02
C ASP A 283 20.22 -2.69 -5.78
N ALA A 284 20.81 -3.06 -6.93
CA ALA A 284 20.43 -4.29 -7.62
C ALA A 284 20.75 -5.54 -6.81
N ALA A 285 21.89 -5.57 -6.10
CA ALA A 285 22.26 -6.69 -5.23
C ALA A 285 21.22 -6.93 -4.12
N ILE A 286 20.75 -5.86 -3.46
CA ILE A 286 19.71 -5.92 -2.43
C ILE A 286 18.37 -6.37 -3.03
N GLN A 287 17.96 -5.80 -4.16
CA GLN A 287 16.70 -6.16 -4.81
C GLN A 287 16.64 -7.66 -5.12
N VAL A 288 17.77 -8.23 -5.57
CA VAL A 288 17.89 -9.66 -5.87
C VAL A 288 17.72 -10.51 -4.61
N VAL A 289 18.32 -10.14 -3.47
CA VAL A 289 18.14 -10.87 -2.20
C VAL A 289 16.71 -10.76 -1.66
N GLN A 290 16.05 -9.62 -1.84
CA GLN A 290 14.65 -9.43 -1.42
C GLN A 290 13.65 -10.32 -2.17
N LEU A 291 14.04 -10.88 -3.33
CA LEU A 291 13.24 -11.87 -4.04
C LEU A 291 13.23 -13.24 -3.35
N VAL A 292 14.18 -13.50 -2.44
CA VAL A 292 14.20 -14.72 -1.64
C VAL A 292 13.28 -14.52 -0.44
N PRO A 293 12.26 -15.37 -0.26
CA PRO A 293 11.37 -15.26 0.89
C PRO A 293 12.11 -15.39 2.24
N PRO A 294 11.68 -14.66 3.27
CA PRO A 294 12.45 -14.50 4.53
C PRO A 294 12.50 -15.76 5.41
N ASP A 295 11.53 -16.66 5.29
CA ASP A 295 11.44 -17.94 6.01
C ASP A 295 12.23 -19.07 5.33
N LEU A 296 12.56 -18.91 4.04
CA LEU A 296 13.68 -19.64 3.48
C LEU A 296 14.92 -19.08 4.19
N ALA A 297 15.59 -19.89 5.00
CA ALA A 297 16.71 -19.44 5.81
C ALA A 297 17.77 -18.77 4.91
N LEU A 298 17.66 -17.45 4.79
CA LEU A 298 18.66 -16.61 4.15
C LEU A 298 19.97 -16.94 4.84
N THR A 299 20.98 -17.27 4.04
CA THR A 299 22.30 -17.56 4.56
C THR A 299 22.80 -16.36 5.37
N ALA A 300 23.75 -16.57 6.30
CA ALA A 300 24.25 -15.48 7.13
C ALA A 300 24.76 -14.31 6.25
N GLU A 301 25.38 -14.64 5.11
CA GLU A 301 25.90 -13.70 4.14
C GLU A 301 24.78 -12.87 3.48
N ALA A 302 23.63 -13.47 3.19
CA ALA A 302 22.49 -12.73 2.62
C ALA A 302 21.91 -11.70 3.60
N LYS A 303 21.85 -12.06 4.89
CA LYS A 303 21.41 -11.15 5.96
C LYS A 303 22.41 -10.03 6.16
N ASP A 304 23.70 -10.33 6.07
CA ASP A 304 24.77 -9.34 6.13
C ASP A 304 24.70 -8.35 4.97
N LEU A 305 24.44 -8.83 3.73
CA LEU A 305 24.25 -7.96 2.57
C LEU A 305 23.05 -7.01 2.74
N LEU A 306 21.91 -7.54 3.19
CA LEU A 306 20.72 -6.71 3.45
C LEU A 306 21.00 -5.67 4.54
N SER A 307 21.68 -6.07 5.61
CA SER A 307 22.04 -5.19 6.73
C SER A 307 23.01 -4.09 6.27
N PHE A 308 24.04 -4.45 5.51
CA PHE A 308 24.99 -3.50 4.93
C PHE A 308 24.31 -2.54 3.95
N GLY A 309 23.46 -3.08 3.07
CA GLY A 309 22.68 -2.33 2.10
C GLY A 309 21.71 -1.34 2.74
N HIS A 310 21.04 -1.73 3.82
CA HIS A 310 20.22 -0.84 4.62
C HIS A 310 21.06 0.26 5.28
N ALA A 311 22.18 -0.11 5.91
CA ALA A 311 23.08 0.82 6.57
C ALA A 311 23.62 1.89 5.61
N LYS A 312 24.02 1.49 4.39
CA LYS A 312 24.53 2.42 3.38
C LYS A 312 23.48 3.43 2.91
N ARG A 313 22.21 3.01 2.79
CA ARG A 313 21.11 3.93 2.47
C ARG A 313 20.88 4.95 3.59
N LEU A 314 20.83 4.49 4.84
CA LEU A 314 20.70 5.37 6.02
C LEU A 314 21.85 6.38 6.11
N ALA A 315 23.09 5.93 5.85
CA ALA A 315 24.27 6.79 5.88
C ALA A 315 24.38 7.72 4.66
N GLY A 316 23.65 7.45 3.58
CA GLY A 316 23.72 8.16 2.30
C GLY A 316 22.80 9.38 2.17
N GLU A 317 21.92 9.64 3.14
CA GLU A 317 21.01 10.79 3.09
C GLU A 317 21.76 12.12 3.30
N ASP A 318 22.15 12.74 2.18
CA ASP A 318 22.80 14.05 2.17
C ASP A 318 21.77 15.17 2.02
N GLN A 319 21.63 15.96 3.07
CA GLN A 319 20.83 17.17 3.10
C GLN A 319 21.72 18.33 3.50
N TRP A 320 21.58 19.49 2.85
CA TRP A 320 22.50 20.62 3.11
C TRP A 320 22.44 21.12 4.56
N THR A 321 21.26 21.11 5.19
CA THR A 321 21.11 21.41 6.62
C THR A 321 21.29 20.15 7.46
N PRO A 322 22.13 20.18 8.51
CA PRO A 322 22.25 19.07 9.44
C PRO A 322 20.93 18.88 10.20
N SER A 323 20.62 17.63 10.53
CA SER A 323 19.43 17.29 11.33
C SER A 323 19.71 16.19 12.34
N TYR A 324 18.90 16.14 13.40
CA TYR A 324 18.93 15.03 14.35
C TYR A 324 18.54 13.69 13.70
N GLY A 325 17.71 13.70 12.65
CA GLY A 325 17.37 12.50 11.87
C GLY A 325 18.60 11.88 11.23
N GLN A 326 19.46 12.68 10.58
CA GLN A 326 20.71 12.20 10.00
C GLN A 326 21.66 11.60 11.05
N VAL A 327 21.73 12.18 12.25
CA VAL A 327 22.53 11.63 13.36
C VAL A 327 22.02 10.25 13.77
N VAL A 328 20.70 10.09 13.90
CA VAL A 328 20.08 8.79 14.25
C VAL A 328 20.31 7.77 13.14
N ASN A 329 20.11 8.15 11.87
CA ASN A 329 20.33 7.28 10.72
C ASN A 329 21.79 6.79 10.64
N LEU A 330 22.75 7.68 10.91
CA LEU A 330 24.17 7.31 10.97
C LEU A 330 24.50 6.38 12.14
N LEU A 331 23.92 6.60 13.32
CA LEU A 331 24.08 5.70 14.47
C LEU A 331 23.55 4.30 14.16
N GLU A 332 22.37 4.21 13.53
CA GLU A 332 21.77 2.95 13.12
C GLU A 332 22.62 2.26 12.04
N ALA A 333 23.09 3.01 11.03
CA ALA A 333 23.99 2.48 10.00
C ALA A 333 25.29 1.91 10.59
N ILE A 334 25.91 2.63 11.51
CA ILE A 334 27.13 2.19 12.22
C ILE A 334 26.87 0.92 13.02
N GLU A 335 25.75 0.85 13.74
CA GLU A 335 25.40 -0.32 14.53
C GLU A 335 25.07 -1.54 13.66
N ALA A 336 24.38 -1.35 12.54
CA ALA A 336 24.08 -2.41 11.59
C ALA A 336 25.38 -3.01 10.99
N VAL A 337 26.35 -2.17 10.63
CA VAL A 337 27.64 -2.60 10.10
C VAL A 337 28.52 -3.31 11.13
N LYS A 338 28.52 -2.84 12.38
CA LYS A 338 29.29 -3.48 13.47
C LYS A 338 28.90 -4.93 13.75
N ARG A 339 27.68 -5.32 13.39
CA ARG A 339 27.14 -6.66 13.60
C ARG A 339 27.51 -7.66 12.50
N ILE A 340 28.06 -7.18 11.37
CA ILE A 340 28.47 -8.03 10.27
C ILE A 340 29.65 -8.90 10.72
N SER A 341 29.53 -10.21 10.50
CA SER A 341 30.55 -11.18 10.92
C SER A 341 31.90 -10.95 10.22
N PRO A 342 33.06 -11.16 10.88
CA PRO A 342 34.36 -11.19 10.22
C PRO A 342 34.49 -12.21 9.09
N ASP A 343 33.69 -13.28 9.12
CA ASP A 343 33.68 -14.32 8.08
C ASP A 343 32.86 -13.91 6.85
N SER A 344 32.14 -12.77 6.92
CA SER A 344 31.28 -12.28 5.86
C SER A 344 32.11 -11.72 4.68
N PRO A 345 31.76 -12.02 3.42
CA PRO A 345 32.40 -11.42 2.26
C PRO A 345 32.35 -9.88 2.24
N PHE A 346 31.38 -9.29 2.96
CA PHE A 346 31.18 -7.84 3.03
C PHE A 346 31.97 -7.16 4.15
N TYR A 347 32.68 -7.92 4.99
CA TYR A 347 33.27 -7.39 6.21
C TYR A 347 34.28 -6.26 5.94
N THR A 348 35.16 -6.42 4.94
CA THR A 348 36.19 -5.42 4.62
C THR A 348 35.57 -4.08 4.19
N GLU A 349 34.66 -4.12 3.23
CA GLU A 349 33.93 -2.95 2.74
C GLU A 349 33.09 -2.29 3.85
N ALA A 350 32.52 -3.11 4.73
CA ALA A 350 31.77 -2.65 5.89
C ALA A 350 32.68 -1.92 6.90
N GLN A 351 33.88 -2.44 7.18
CA GLN A 351 34.86 -1.75 8.05
C GLN A 351 35.36 -0.43 7.43
N ASP A 352 35.59 -0.39 6.12
CA ASP A 352 35.98 0.85 5.43
C ASP A 352 34.86 1.90 5.49
N SER A 353 33.62 1.47 5.31
CA SER A 353 32.43 2.32 5.49
C SER A 353 32.26 2.79 6.93
N LEU A 354 32.54 1.92 7.91
CA LEU A 354 32.45 2.24 9.34
C LEU A 354 33.33 3.43 9.71
N ILE A 355 34.58 3.46 9.24
CA ILE A 355 35.51 4.57 9.51
C ILE A 355 34.94 5.89 8.95
N LYS A 356 34.49 5.87 7.69
CA LYS A 356 33.92 7.05 7.02
C LYS A 356 32.65 7.53 7.73
N TRP A 357 31.76 6.62 8.12
CA TRP A 357 30.50 6.98 8.78
C TRP A 357 30.69 7.47 10.22
N GLN A 358 31.68 6.96 10.95
CA GLN A 358 32.04 7.51 12.27
C GLN A 358 32.53 8.96 12.16
N GLN A 359 33.39 9.25 11.18
CA GLN A 359 33.82 10.63 10.90
C GLN A 359 32.64 11.51 10.48
N LYS A 360 31.79 11.01 9.58
CA LYS A 360 30.56 11.71 9.16
C LYS A 360 29.62 11.99 10.34
N LEU A 361 29.46 11.05 11.27
CA LEU A 361 28.65 11.23 12.48
C LEU A 361 29.21 12.34 13.37
N GLU A 362 30.51 12.32 13.65
CA GLU A 362 31.18 13.35 14.44
C GLU A 362 30.99 14.74 13.80
N ASP A 363 31.22 14.84 12.48
CA ASP A 363 31.03 16.08 11.73
C ASP A 363 29.57 16.55 11.76
N THR A 364 28.62 15.64 11.56
CA THR A 364 27.18 15.96 11.51
C THR A 364 26.70 16.47 12.88
N VAL A 365 27.14 15.85 13.97
CA VAL A 365 26.85 16.32 15.34
C VAL A 365 27.41 17.72 15.57
N GLN A 366 28.65 17.97 15.14
CA GLN A 366 29.28 19.27 15.25
C GLN A 366 28.56 20.35 14.42
N LEU A 367 28.18 20.04 13.18
CA LEU A 367 27.41 20.94 12.32
C LEU A 367 26.01 21.17 12.85
N GLN A 368 25.36 20.17 13.42
CA GLN A 368 24.05 20.32 14.05
C GLN A 368 24.12 21.28 15.25
N TYR A 369 25.16 21.16 16.06
CA TYR A 369 25.42 22.11 17.15
C TYR A 369 25.67 23.52 16.59
N ALA A 370 26.52 23.68 15.58
CA ALA A 370 26.77 24.96 14.94
C ALA A 370 25.48 25.59 14.36
N ASN A 371 24.63 24.77 13.72
CA ASN A 371 23.36 25.20 13.18
C ASN A 371 22.39 25.68 14.29
N SER A 372 22.36 25.01 15.45
CA SER A 372 21.55 25.47 16.59
C SER A 372 21.97 26.85 17.12
N LEU A 373 23.27 27.18 17.06
CA LEU A 373 23.77 28.52 17.37
C LEU A 373 23.34 29.54 16.31
N ALA A 374 23.46 29.18 15.03
CA ALA A 374 23.06 30.04 13.92
C ALA A 374 21.55 30.37 13.94
N GLN A 375 20.70 29.42 14.34
CA GLN A 375 19.25 29.60 14.45
C GLN A 375 18.83 30.71 15.45
N ILE A 376 19.71 31.09 16.38
CA ILE A 376 19.45 32.22 17.28
C ILE A 376 19.37 33.55 16.50
N GLY A 377 20.00 33.63 15.31
CA GLY A 377 19.88 34.77 14.42
C GLY A 377 20.65 36.02 14.84
N GLN A 378 21.68 35.89 15.69
CA GLN A 378 22.53 36.99 16.13
C GLN A 378 23.90 36.93 15.46
N ARG A 379 24.53 38.10 15.25
CA ARG A 379 25.87 38.18 14.63
C ARG A 379 26.92 37.38 15.40
N SER A 380 26.89 37.45 16.74
CA SER A 380 27.79 36.68 17.60
C SER A 380 27.58 35.18 17.44
N THR A 381 26.32 34.73 17.36
CA THR A 381 26.00 33.30 17.28
C THR A 381 26.30 32.74 15.89
N TYR A 382 26.12 33.50 14.82
CA TYR A 382 26.61 33.13 13.48
C TYR A 382 28.14 32.99 13.45
N ARG A 383 28.90 33.92 14.08
CA ARG A 383 30.37 33.80 14.16
C ARG A 383 30.80 32.55 14.94
N MET A 384 30.11 32.21 16.02
CA MET A 384 30.36 30.97 16.78
C MET A 384 30.04 29.73 15.94
N ALA A 385 28.94 29.76 15.16
CA ALA A 385 28.57 28.69 14.25
C ALA A 385 29.63 28.49 13.16
N ILE A 386 30.08 29.57 12.51
CA ILE A 386 31.15 29.58 11.51
C ILE A 386 32.43 28.97 12.10
N ALA A 387 32.90 29.48 13.24
CA ALA A 387 34.11 28.97 13.89
C ALA A 387 34.02 27.48 14.25
N LYS A 388 32.81 26.97 14.51
CA LYS A 388 32.58 25.54 14.71
C LYS A 388 32.56 24.74 13.42
N ALA A 389 31.94 25.23 12.34
CA ALA A 389 31.95 24.54 11.06
C ALA A 389 33.34 24.53 10.40
N GLU A 390 34.13 25.59 10.57
CA GLU A 390 35.49 25.69 10.01
C GLU A 390 36.49 24.69 10.60
N GLN A 391 36.20 24.14 11.79
CA GLN A 391 37.00 23.08 12.41
C GLN A 391 36.99 21.77 11.60
N ILE A 392 36.04 21.59 10.68
CA ILE A 392 35.96 20.43 9.78
C ILE A 392 36.95 20.64 8.62
N THR A 393 38.05 19.89 8.63
CA THR A 393 39.17 19.99 7.68
C THR A 393 38.85 19.40 6.30
N GLN A 394 39.77 19.54 5.33
CA GLN A 394 39.52 19.16 3.93
C GLN A 394 39.33 17.66 3.72
N GLU A 395 39.92 16.84 4.58
CA GLU A 395 39.91 15.37 4.49
C GLU A 395 38.63 14.75 5.06
N ARG A 396 37.79 15.57 5.70
CA ARG A 396 36.60 15.12 6.44
C ARG A 396 35.38 15.00 5.51
N PRO A 397 34.52 13.96 5.67
CA PRO A 397 33.39 13.72 4.78
C PRO A 397 32.41 14.88 4.63
N GLN A 398 32.22 15.70 5.68
CA GLN A 398 31.25 16.81 5.66
C GLN A 398 31.87 18.18 5.35
N ARG A 399 33.07 18.23 4.77
CA ARG A 399 33.72 19.50 4.45
C ARG A 399 32.87 20.40 3.56
N LEU A 400 32.29 19.84 2.50
CA LEU A 400 31.49 20.60 1.54
C LEU A 400 30.23 21.18 2.21
N GLN A 401 29.56 20.39 3.07
CA GLN A 401 28.40 20.83 3.83
C GLN A 401 28.80 22.00 4.76
N ALA A 402 29.92 21.85 5.49
CA ALA A 402 30.45 22.87 6.37
C ALA A 402 30.73 24.19 5.63
N GLN A 403 31.40 24.15 4.47
CA GLN A 403 31.68 25.36 3.67
C GLN A 403 30.41 26.06 3.18
N THR A 404 29.41 25.28 2.79
CA THR A 404 28.15 25.83 2.31
C THR A 404 27.39 26.52 3.44
N LEU A 405 27.41 25.93 4.65
CA LEU A 405 26.84 26.57 5.85
C LEU A 405 27.59 27.83 6.25
N VAL A 406 28.92 27.82 6.22
CA VAL A 406 29.76 29.00 6.49
C VAL A 406 29.38 30.15 5.54
N SER A 407 29.37 29.90 4.23
CA SER A 407 29.00 30.92 3.25
C SER A 407 27.57 31.45 3.45
N HIS A 408 26.64 30.57 3.84
CA HIS A 408 25.28 30.98 4.16
C HIS A 408 25.23 31.90 5.40
N TRP A 409 25.90 31.53 6.50
CA TRP A 409 25.92 32.31 7.73
C TRP A 409 26.67 33.63 7.57
N GLU A 410 27.73 33.68 6.75
CA GLU A 410 28.40 34.92 6.37
C GLU A 410 27.42 35.88 5.69
N LYS A 411 26.64 35.41 4.72
CA LYS A 411 25.59 36.23 4.09
C LYS A 411 24.53 36.70 5.07
N GLU A 412 24.14 35.88 6.06
CA GLU A 412 23.23 36.34 7.11
C GLU A 412 23.83 37.45 7.99
N ILE A 413 25.13 37.36 8.32
CA ILE A 413 25.85 38.43 9.01
C ILE A 413 25.82 39.71 8.17
N GLU A 414 26.12 39.64 6.89
CA GLU A 414 26.07 40.78 5.97
C GLU A 414 24.67 41.42 5.94
N ARG A 415 23.61 40.61 5.88
CA ARG A 415 22.22 41.13 5.92
C ARG A 415 21.92 41.86 7.22
N LEU A 416 22.38 41.34 8.36
CA LEU A 416 22.20 42.00 9.66
C LEU A 416 22.99 43.32 9.76
N GLU A 417 24.13 43.41 9.08
CA GLU A 417 24.96 44.62 9.00
C GLU A 417 24.37 45.69 8.08
N ASP A 418 23.87 45.28 6.93
CA ASP A 418 23.42 46.19 5.87
C ASP A 418 21.97 46.66 6.06
N ARG A 419 21.13 45.84 6.71
CA ARG A 419 19.70 46.16 6.90
C ARG A 419 19.49 47.50 7.62
N PRO A 420 20.21 47.86 8.69
CA PRO A 420 20.11 49.19 9.31
C PRO A 420 20.42 50.35 8.34
N ILE A 421 21.40 50.18 7.45
CA ILE A 421 21.79 51.17 6.44
C ILE A 421 20.64 51.39 5.46
N LEU A 422 20.10 50.31 4.89
CA LEU A 422 18.97 50.39 3.96
C LEU A 422 17.71 50.94 4.64
N ASN A 423 17.43 50.53 5.88
CA ASN A 423 16.31 51.08 6.64
C ASN A 423 16.45 52.59 6.87
N ARG A 424 17.67 53.08 7.13
CA ARG A 424 17.95 54.52 7.25
C ARG A 424 17.81 55.23 5.90
N ALA A 425 18.31 54.63 4.82
CA ALA A 425 18.18 55.14 3.46
C ALA A 425 16.70 55.33 3.07
N VAL A 426 15.86 54.31 3.32
CA VAL A 426 14.42 54.36 3.07
C VAL A 426 13.75 55.44 3.90
N ARG A 427 14.07 55.57 5.19
CA ARG A 427 13.52 56.66 6.03
C ARG A 427 13.86 58.04 5.48
N LEU A 428 15.11 58.26 5.05
CA LEU A 428 15.54 59.52 4.44
C LEU A 428 14.74 59.79 3.16
N ALA A 429 14.67 58.82 2.24
CA ALA A 429 13.93 58.97 0.98
C ALA A 429 12.42 59.21 1.19
N SER A 430 11.82 58.56 2.19
CA SER A 430 10.39 58.67 2.50
C SER A 430 9.95 60.06 2.96
N ALA A 431 10.88 60.89 3.45
CA ALA A 431 10.61 62.28 3.82
C ALA A 431 10.26 63.18 2.60
N GLY A 432 10.50 62.68 1.37
CA GLY A 432 10.08 63.33 0.13
C GLY A 432 10.94 64.53 -0.28
N GLY A 433 10.86 64.89 -1.56
CA GLY A 433 11.66 65.97 -2.17
C GLY A 433 13.06 65.52 -2.59
N ILE A 434 13.63 66.26 -3.55
CA ILE A 434 14.90 65.90 -4.22
C ILE A 434 16.06 65.78 -3.23
N ALA A 435 16.15 66.69 -2.25
CA ALA A 435 17.23 66.67 -1.25
C ALA A 435 17.24 65.37 -0.43
N ASN A 436 16.07 64.95 0.05
CA ASN A 436 15.91 63.73 0.85
C ASN A 436 16.11 62.45 0.03
N LEU A 437 15.65 62.42 -1.22
CA LEU A 437 15.92 61.31 -2.15
C LEU A 437 17.43 61.16 -2.40
N ARG A 438 18.17 62.27 -2.61
CA ARG A 438 19.63 62.24 -2.77
C ARG A 438 20.34 61.72 -1.51
N LEU A 439 19.87 62.11 -0.32
CA LEU A 439 20.39 61.58 0.95
C LEU A 439 20.13 60.07 1.09
N GLY A 440 18.92 59.61 0.74
CA GLY A 440 18.58 58.18 0.70
C GLY A 440 19.49 57.40 -0.24
N ILE A 441 19.71 57.89 -1.47
CA ILE A 441 20.64 57.29 -2.44
C ILE A 441 22.07 57.20 -1.87
N ALA A 442 22.56 58.27 -1.24
CA ALA A 442 23.91 58.30 -0.66
C ALA A 442 24.06 57.27 0.48
N GLU A 443 23.04 57.11 1.32
CA GLU A 443 23.03 56.11 2.39
C GLU A 443 22.96 54.68 1.82
N ALA A 444 22.09 54.41 0.84
CA ALA A 444 21.97 53.09 0.22
C ALA A 444 23.25 52.66 -0.54
N LYS A 445 24.05 53.62 -1.03
CA LYS A 445 25.35 53.37 -1.66
C LYS A 445 26.43 52.90 -0.68
N GLN A 446 26.24 53.07 0.63
CA GLN A 446 27.17 52.55 1.64
C GLN A 446 27.18 51.01 1.69
N VAL A 447 26.14 50.34 1.18
CA VAL A 447 26.13 48.88 1.02
C VAL A 447 27.08 48.51 -0.13
N GLU A 448 28.20 47.88 0.23
CA GLU A 448 29.27 47.53 -0.71
C GLU A 448 28.84 46.55 -1.81
N GLN A 449 29.56 46.56 -2.93
CA GLN A 449 29.30 45.60 -4.01
C GLN A 449 29.59 44.16 -3.58
N GLY A 450 28.77 43.21 -4.03
CA GLY A 450 28.92 41.79 -3.69
C GLY A 450 28.24 41.36 -2.38
N ARG A 451 27.87 42.31 -1.51
CA ARG A 451 27.15 42.04 -0.24
C ARG A 451 25.73 41.53 -0.47
N ALA A 452 25.21 40.77 0.50
CA ALA A 452 23.89 40.15 0.44
C ALA A 452 22.72 41.10 0.13
N LEU A 453 22.72 42.36 0.63
CA LEU A 453 21.63 43.32 0.39
C LEU A 453 21.90 44.33 -0.74
N ARG A 454 22.99 44.14 -1.50
CA ARG A 454 23.39 45.09 -2.55
C ARG A 454 22.33 45.25 -3.65
N ILE A 455 21.70 44.16 -4.08
CA ILE A 455 20.66 44.16 -5.12
C ILE A 455 19.42 44.95 -4.67
N GLN A 456 19.00 44.72 -3.42
CA GLN A 456 17.90 45.49 -2.82
C GLN A 456 18.25 46.99 -2.76
N GLY A 457 19.48 47.31 -2.35
CA GLY A 457 19.98 48.69 -2.36
C GLY A 457 20.00 49.31 -3.76
N GLN A 458 20.36 48.58 -4.81
CA GLN A 458 20.28 49.10 -6.19
C GLN A 458 18.87 49.37 -6.66
N THR A 459 17.93 48.51 -6.28
CA THR A 459 16.52 48.68 -6.62
C THR A 459 16.00 50.01 -6.05
N TYR A 460 16.29 50.27 -4.77
CA TYR A 460 15.93 51.55 -4.14
C TYR A 460 16.62 52.75 -4.79
N ILE A 461 17.91 52.62 -5.12
CA ILE A 461 18.65 53.70 -5.78
C ILE A 461 18.03 54.03 -7.14
N ALA A 462 17.71 53.02 -7.95
CA ALA A 462 17.08 53.22 -9.27
C ALA A 462 15.73 53.92 -9.13
N GLU A 463 14.86 53.41 -8.24
CA GLU A 463 13.54 54.01 -7.98
C GLU A 463 13.64 55.48 -7.55
N TRP A 464 14.57 55.81 -6.64
CA TRP A 464 14.72 57.18 -6.16
C TRP A 464 15.37 58.10 -7.20
N VAL A 465 16.24 57.57 -8.07
CA VAL A 465 16.74 58.31 -9.23
C VAL A 465 15.58 58.65 -10.14
N ASP A 466 14.78 57.67 -10.58
CA ASP A 466 13.64 57.88 -11.47
C ASP A 466 12.66 58.91 -10.90
N ARG A 467 12.42 58.87 -9.59
CA ARG A 467 11.56 59.84 -8.91
C ARG A 467 12.14 61.25 -8.89
N ILE A 468 13.46 61.40 -8.70
CA ILE A 468 14.14 62.71 -8.85
C ILE A 468 13.96 63.22 -10.28
N GLU A 469 14.21 62.37 -11.27
CA GLU A 469 14.12 62.77 -12.67
C GLU A 469 12.71 63.19 -13.06
N THR A 470 11.70 62.44 -12.60
CA THR A 470 10.30 62.79 -12.77
C THR A 470 9.99 64.17 -12.18
N ILE A 471 10.42 64.45 -10.95
CA ILE A 471 10.19 65.77 -10.32
C ILE A 471 10.90 66.89 -11.10
N GLU A 472 12.09 66.64 -11.63
CA GLU A 472 12.87 67.62 -12.39
C GLU A 472 12.28 67.89 -13.79
N ASP A 473 11.76 66.86 -14.46
CA ASP A 473 11.24 66.96 -15.83
C ASP A 473 9.73 67.26 -15.89
N GLN A 474 8.97 67.03 -14.82
CA GLN A 474 7.53 67.31 -14.77
C GLN A 474 7.16 68.75 -15.17
N PRO A 475 7.91 69.81 -14.79
CA PRO A 475 7.60 71.17 -15.25
C PRO A 475 7.70 71.33 -16.76
N ILE A 476 8.64 70.66 -17.42
CA ILE A 476 8.80 70.67 -18.88
C ILE A 476 7.57 70.02 -19.51
N MET A 477 7.14 68.87 -18.99
CA MET A 477 5.94 68.17 -19.46
C MET A 477 4.67 68.99 -19.24
N ASN A 478 4.50 69.61 -18.07
CA ASN A 478 3.37 70.47 -17.78
C ASN A 478 3.31 71.68 -18.73
N GLN A 479 4.46 72.31 -19.01
CA GLN A 479 4.53 73.43 -19.94
C GLN A 479 4.23 72.99 -21.38
N ALA A 480 4.76 71.85 -21.81
CA ALA A 480 4.49 71.29 -23.13
C ALA A 480 2.98 71.01 -23.30
N GLN A 481 2.33 70.40 -22.30
CA GLN A 481 0.91 70.12 -22.33
C GLN A 481 0.06 71.39 -22.35
N GLN A 482 0.40 72.41 -21.57
CA GLN A 482 -0.28 73.72 -21.63
C GLN A 482 -0.14 74.40 -22.99
N LEU A 483 1.01 74.24 -23.67
CA LEU A 483 1.20 74.76 -25.03
C LEU A 483 0.30 74.03 -26.03
N ALA A 484 0.16 72.70 -25.88
CA ALA A 484 -0.72 71.89 -26.71
C ALA A 484 -2.19 72.26 -26.52
N GLU A 485 -2.65 72.41 -25.26
CA GLU A 485 -4.01 72.83 -24.93
C GLU A 485 -4.38 74.21 -25.48
N LYS A 486 -3.38 75.10 -25.63
CA LYS A 486 -3.54 76.42 -26.27
C LYS A 486 -3.54 76.35 -27.81
N GLY A 487 -3.49 75.17 -28.40
CA GLY A 487 -3.42 74.93 -29.84
C GLY A 487 -2.03 75.12 -30.46
N ASN A 488 -0.98 75.38 -29.67
CA ASN A 488 0.38 75.55 -30.17
C ASN A 488 1.16 74.23 -30.11
N LEU A 489 0.73 73.27 -30.94
CA LEU A 489 1.29 71.91 -30.99
C LEU A 489 2.78 71.88 -31.37
N LYS A 490 3.24 72.78 -32.26
CA LYS A 490 4.67 72.87 -32.64
C LYS A 490 5.56 73.27 -31.47
N ALA A 491 5.13 74.24 -30.66
CA ALA A 491 5.87 74.63 -29.47
C ALA A 491 5.80 73.56 -28.37
N ALA A 492 4.65 72.88 -28.23
CA ALA A 492 4.49 71.75 -27.31
C ALA A 492 5.49 70.63 -27.62
N ILE A 493 5.59 70.23 -28.90
CA ILE A 493 6.55 69.22 -29.36
C ILE A 493 7.99 69.63 -29.01
N ALA A 494 8.36 70.88 -29.29
CA ALA A 494 9.71 71.39 -29.00
C ALA A 494 10.01 71.40 -27.50
N GLU A 495 9.01 71.70 -26.66
CA GLU A 495 9.16 71.72 -25.19
C GLU A 495 9.28 70.29 -24.63
N ALA A 496 8.38 69.37 -24.99
CA ALA A 496 8.47 67.97 -24.54
C ALA A 496 9.73 67.25 -25.04
N SER A 497 10.24 67.63 -26.22
CA SER A 497 11.49 67.08 -26.76
C SER A 497 12.74 67.50 -25.96
N LYS A 498 12.62 68.44 -25.00
CA LYS A 498 13.73 68.77 -24.08
C LYS A 498 13.97 67.68 -23.03
N VAL A 499 12.99 66.80 -22.77
CA VAL A 499 13.18 65.63 -21.91
C VAL A 499 14.19 64.71 -22.58
N LYS A 500 15.31 64.46 -21.89
CA LYS A 500 16.45 63.72 -22.47
C LYS A 500 16.15 62.23 -22.54
N LYS A 501 16.72 61.57 -23.55
CA LYS A 501 16.67 60.10 -23.69
C LYS A 501 17.27 59.42 -22.47
N GLY A 502 16.58 58.41 -21.95
CA GLY A 502 17.01 57.61 -20.79
C GLY A 502 16.62 58.20 -19.44
N ARG A 503 15.84 59.29 -19.40
CA ARG A 503 15.21 59.79 -18.17
C ARG A 503 13.83 59.21 -17.95
N ALA A 504 13.37 59.21 -16.71
CA ALA A 504 12.07 58.64 -16.31
C ALA A 504 10.87 59.06 -17.17
N LEU A 505 10.74 60.35 -17.53
CA LEU A 505 9.60 60.87 -18.32
C LEU A 505 9.82 60.85 -19.85
N TYR A 506 10.90 60.26 -20.34
CA TYR A 506 11.23 60.31 -21.77
C TYR A 506 10.18 59.61 -22.64
N ASP A 507 9.75 58.41 -22.26
CA ASP A 507 8.80 57.63 -23.06
C ASP A 507 7.41 58.29 -23.07
N ASP A 508 7.00 58.89 -21.95
CA ASP A 508 5.79 59.71 -21.86
C ASP A 508 5.89 60.95 -22.76
N ALA A 509 7.05 61.63 -22.74
CA ALA A 509 7.31 62.78 -23.60
C ALA A 509 7.27 62.41 -25.09
N GLN A 510 7.87 61.29 -25.49
CA GLN A 510 7.84 60.83 -26.88
C GLN A 510 6.44 60.40 -27.31
N SER A 511 5.67 59.79 -26.42
CA SER A 511 4.28 59.42 -26.68
C SER A 511 3.41 60.66 -26.91
N ALA A 512 3.57 61.69 -26.08
CA ALA A 512 2.88 62.97 -26.26
C ALA A 512 3.29 63.66 -27.57
N VAL A 513 4.59 63.72 -27.87
CA VAL A 513 5.12 64.27 -29.14
C VAL A 513 4.52 63.55 -30.34
N LYS A 514 4.47 62.21 -30.33
CA LYS A 514 3.85 61.42 -31.40
C LYS A 514 2.38 61.75 -31.58
N GLY A 515 1.63 61.89 -30.48
CA GLY A 515 0.22 62.29 -30.50
C GLY A 515 0.02 63.67 -31.14
N TRP A 516 0.81 64.67 -30.74
CA TRP A 516 0.72 66.02 -31.30
C TRP A 516 1.14 66.09 -32.77
N ILE A 517 2.14 65.30 -33.19
CA ILE A 517 2.50 65.17 -34.61
C ILE A 517 1.32 64.61 -35.41
N ALA A 518 0.66 63.57 -34.90
CA ALA A 518 -0.51 63.01 -35.56
C ALA A 518 -1.66 64.02 -35.67
N GLU A 519 -1.91 64.81 -34.62
CA GLU A 519 -2.93 65.86 -34.64
C GLU A 519 -2.63 66.95 -35.68
N ILE A 520 -1.38 67.41 -35.77
CA ILE A 520 -0.94 68.34 -36.83
C ILE A 520 -1.16 67.73 -38.22
N GLN A 521 -0.77 66.47 -38.44
CA GLN A 521 -0.94 65.78 -39.72
C GLN A 521 -2.42 65.65 -40.10
N ILE A 522 -3.29 65.32 -39.15
CA ILE A 522 -4.75 65.26 -39.36
C ILE A 522 -5.27 66.64 -39.78
N MET A 523 -4.86 67.72 -39.10
CA MET A 523 -5.28 69.08 -39.45
C MET A 523 -4.83 69.47 -40.87
N GLU A 524 -3.64 69.04 -41.30
CA GLU A 524 -3.10 69.30 -42.64
C GLU A 524 -3.80 68.46 -43.73
N ASP A 525 -4.05 67.18 -43.45
CA ASP A 525 -4.51 66.20 -44.44
C ASP A 525 -6.04 66.12 -44.55
N ARG A 526 -6.79 66.45 -43.49
CA ARG A 526 -8.27 66.36 -43.49
C ARG A 526 -8.93 67.20 -44.61
N PRO A 527 -8.49 68.44 -44.92
CA PRO A 527 -9.03 69.19 -46.06
C PRO A 527 -8.79 68.50 -47.41
N LEU A 528 -7.65 67.82 -47.59
CA LEU A 528 -7.38 67.04 -48.80
C LEU A 528 -8.34 65.87 -48.92
N LEU A 529 -8.55 65.15 -47.82
CA LEU A 529 -9.47 64.02 -47.78
C LEU A 529 -10.93 64.46 -48.01
N ILE A 530 -11.38 65.55 -47.39
CA ILE A 530 -12.71 66.14 -47.65
C ILE A 530 -12.86 66.57 -49.12
N ARG A 531 -11.81 67.16 -49.71
CA ARG A 531 -11.84 67.52 -51.13
C ARG A 531 -11.95 66.29 -52.03
N ALA A 532 -11.23 65.22 -51.72
CA ALA A 532 -11.33 63.94 -52.41
C ALA A 532 -12.74 63.35 -52.29
N GLU A 533 -13.31 63.32 -51.07
CA GLU A 533 -14.68 62.86 -50.80
C GLU A 533 -15.72 63.64 -51.63
N ASN A 534 -15.58 64.97 -51.72
CA ASN A 534 -16.48 65.80 -52.52
C ASN A 534 -16.35 65.53 -54.03
N LEU A 535 -15.13 65.31 -54.54
CA LEU A 535 -14.91 64.95 -55.95
C LEU A 535 -15.51 63.58 -56.27
N ALA A 536 -15.42 62.62 -55.35
CA ALA A 536 -16.04 61.31 -55.49
C ALA A 536 -17.56 61.43 -55.53
N ALA A 537 -18.15 62.22 -54.61
CA ALA A 537 -19.59 62.49 -54.57
C ALA A 537 -20.12 63.18 -55.85
N GLN A 538 -19.27 63.91 -56.57
CA GLN A 538 -19.58 64.54 -57.86
C GLN A 538 -19.39 63.59 -59.07
N GLY A 539 -19.04 62.32 -58.84
CA GLY A 539 -18.81 61.30 -59.87
C GLY A 539 -17.40 61.30 -60.48
N SER A 540 -16.49 62.17 -60.01
CA SER A 540 -15.11 62.27 -60.50
C SER A 540 -14.16 61.35 -59.71
N LEU A 541 -14.42 60.04 -59.75
CA LEU A 541 -13.75 59.03 -58.91
C LEU A 541 -12.23 58.96 -59.11
N SER A 542 -11.72 59.10 -60.35
CA SER A 542 -10.26 59.11 -60.58
C SER A 542 -9.57 60.30 -59.93
N ALA A 543 -10.13 61.50 -60.05
CA ALA A 543 -9.56 62.68 -59.41
C ALA A 543 -9.65 62.60 -57.89
N ALA A 544 -10.73 62.00 -57.34
CA ALA A 544 -10.85 61.76 -55.91
C ALA A 544 -9.74 60.84 -55.38
N ILE A 545 -9.48 59.73 -56.10
CA ILE A 545 -8.39 58.80 -55.77
C ILE A 545 -7.03 59.50 -55.84
N ASP A 546 -6.77 60.28 -56.88
CA ASP A 546 -5.49 60.98 -57.05
C ASP A 546 -5.24 62.00 -55.92
N ILE A 547 -6.27 62.71 -55.45
CA ILE A 547 -6.15 63.65 -54.33
C ILE A 547 -5.95 62.90 -53.00
N ALA A 548 -6.72 61.84 -52.72
CA ALA A 548 -6.56 61.07 -51.49
C ALA A 548 -5.20 60.33 -51.43
N ALA A 549 -4.66 59.92 -52.59
CA ALA A 549 -3.36 59.26 -52.69
C ALA A 549 -2.17 60.18 -52.34
N GLN A 550 -2.38 61.50 -52.23
CA GLN A 550 -1.37 62.43 -51.75
C GLN A 550 -1.08 62.27 -50.25
N ILE A 551 -1.99 61.65 -49.49
CA ILE A 551 -1.78 61.30 -48.08
C ILE A 551 -0.89 60.06 -48.04
N GLY A 552 0.39 60.24 -47.69
CA GLY A 552 1.40 59.18 -47.69
C GLY A 552 1.32 58.21 -46.50
N PRO A 553 2.04 57.08 -46.54
CA PRO A 553 1.95 55.98 -45.56
C PRO A 553 2.31 56.35 -44.11
N ASP A 554 3.14 57.37 -43.90
CA ASP A 554 3.59 57.82 -42.57
C ASP A 554 2.71 58.93 -41.96
N ARG A 555 1.57 59.23 -42.60
CA ARG A 555 0.63 60.27 -42.17
C ARG A 555 -0.54 59.67 -41.39
N ALA A 556 -1.03 60.40 -40.40
CA ALA A 556 -2.08 59.95 -39.51
C ALA A 556 -3.39 59.53 -40.21
N LEU A 557 -3.79 60.18 -41.32
CA LEU A 557 -5.01 59.85 -42.07
C LEU A 557 -4.81 58.81 -43.18
N TYR A 558 -3.63 58.20 -43.31
CA TYR A 558 -3.33 57.28 -44.41
C TYR A 558 -4.28 56.09 -44.52
N ALA A 559 -4.59 55.45 -43.39
CA ALA A 559 -5.47 54.28 -43.39
C ALA A 559 -6.89 54.63 -43.86
N GLU A 560 -7.40 55.80 -43.43
CA GLU A 560 -8.71 56.32 -43.85
C GLU A 560 -8.72 56.70 -45.34
N ALA A 561 -7.66 57.37 -45.80
CA ALA A 561 -7.49 57.71 -47.21
C ALA A 561 -7.42 56.45 -48.10
N ARG A 562 -6.66 55.43 -47.69
CA ARG A 562 -6.54 54.16 -48.42
C ARG A 562 -7.87 53.42 -48.49
N THR A 563 -8.65 53.43 -47.41
CA THR A 563 -9.99 52.83 -47.37
C THR A 563 -10.92 53.53 -48.37
N SER A 564 -10.90 54.87 -48.38
CA SER A 564 -11.69 55.68 -49.30
C SER A 564 -11.29 55.45 -50.76
N ILE A 565 -9.98 55.39 -51.05
CA ILE A 565 -9.44 55.07 -52.38
C ILE A 565 -9.92 53.71 -52.87
N ALA A 566 -9.89 52.68 -52.01
CA ALA A 566 -10.31 51.33 -52.37
C ALA A 566 -11.80 51.29 -52.77
N ILE A 567 -12.66 51.97 -52.00
CA ILE A 567 -14.10 52.09 -52.29
C ILE A 567 -14.32 52.76 -53.65
N TRP A 568 -13.71 53.93 -53.87
CA TRP A 568 -13.88 54.67 -55.13
C TRP A 568 -13.28 53.94 -56.33
N ALA A 569 -12.20 53.19 -56.15
CA ALA A 569 -11.58 52.41 -57.22
C ALA A 569 -12.51 51.29 -57.68
N GLN A 570 -13.13 50.58 -56.72
CA GLN A 570 -14.11 49.53 -57.01
C GLN A 570 -15.37 50.11 -57.70
N GLU A 571 -15.88 51.23 -57.21
CA GLU A 571 -17.05 51.91 -57.81
C GLU A 571 -16.77 52.36 -59.23
N ARG A 572 -15.57 52.90 -59.49
CA ARG A 572 -15.13 53.30 -60.83
C ARG A 572 -15.03 52.11 -61.78
N GLU A 573 -14.43 51.01 -61.34
CA GLU A 573 -14.32 49.77 -62.13
C GLU A 573 -15.71 49.20 -62.44
N TYR A 574 -16.63 49.23 -61.47
CA TYR A 574 -18.01 48.84 -61.68
C TYR A 574 -18.70 49.72 -62.75
N ILE A 575 -18.58 51.05 -62.66
CA ILE A 575 -19.13 51.96 -63.67
C ILE A 575 -18.52 51.73 -65.06
N TRP A 576 -17.22 51.49 -65.16
CA TRP A 576 -16.56 51.17 -66.43
C TRP A 576 -17.02 49.82 -67.00
N SER A 577 -17.26 48.82 -66.15
CA SER A 577 -17.79 47.52 -66.59
C SER A 577 -19.19 47.63 -67.21
N LEU A 578 -20.00 48.60 -66.76
CA LEU A 578 -21.31 48.89 -67.33
C LEU A 578 -21.24 49.64 -68.67
N GLN A 579 -20.10 50.28 -68.98
CA GLN A 579 -19.88 51.05 -70.22
C GLN A 579 -19.11 50.29 -71.29
N ALA A 580 -18.63 49.06 -71.00
CA ALA A 580 -17.93 48.22 -71.96
C ALA A 580 -18.94 47.49 -72.90
N PRO A 581 -18.80 47.55 -74.25
CA PRO A 581 -19.64 46.78 -75.16
C PRO A 581 -19.38 45.26 -75.05
N PRO A 582 -20.38 44.40 -75.33
CA PRO A 582 -20.26 42.96 -75.12
C PRO A 582 -19.20 42.35 -76.05
N ILE A 583 -18.31 41.56 -75.46
CA ILE A 583 -17.11 41.00 -76.07
C ILE A 583 -17.47 40.02 -77.21
N GLY A 584 -17.02 40.34 -78.43
CA GLY A 584 -17.01 39.47 -79.59
C GLY A 584 -15.66 38.75 -79.76
N SER A 585 -15.76 37.48 -80.15
CA SER A 585 -14.76 36.41 -80.28
C SER A 585 -13.57 36.60 -81.23
N ALA A 586 -12.58 35.71 -81.05
CA ALA A 586 -11.53 35.24 -82.00
C ALA A 586 -10.27 36.13 -82.12
N SER A 587 -9.04 35.65 -82.27
CA SER A 587 -8.45 34.30 -82.37
C SER A 587 -6.92 34.42 -82.27
N ASP A 588 -6.32 33.40 -81.68
CA ASP A 588 -5.07 32.75 -82.08
C ASP A 588 -3.66 33.34 -81.83
N SER A 589 -2.85 32.39 -81.36
CA SER A 589 -1.42 32.18 -81.63
C SER A 589 -0.35 33.08 -80.99
N ASN A 590 0.22 32.52 -79.93
CA ASN A 590 1.57 31.95 -79.88
C ASN A 590 2.81 32.85 -79.69
N GLU A 591 3.69 32.33 -78.83
CA GLU A 591 5.13 32.59 -78.67
C GLU A 591 5.53 34.02 -78.25
N GLY A 592 6.21 34.25 -77.14
CA GLY A 592 7.12 33.40 -76.39
C GLY A 592 8.38 34.20 -76.13
N SER A 593 8.76 34.42 -74.88
CA SER A 593 10.12 34.23 -74.41
C SER A 593 10.23 34.50 -72.93
N ARG A 594 10.82 33.52 -72.26
CA ARG A 594 11.35 33.50 -70.90
C ARG A 594 12.38 34.65 -70.73
N ILE A 595 12.71 35.09 -69.51
CA ILE A 595 13.75 34.47 -68.67
C ILE A 595 13.75 35.09 -67.25
N SER A 596 13.52 34.20 -66.27
CA SER A 596 14.09 34.03 -64.91
C SER A 596 14.33 35.19 -63.93
N ALA A 597 13.81 35.00 -62.71
CA ALA A 597 14.54 35.21 -61.46
C ALA A 597 14.14 34.09 -60.45
N PRO A 598 15.06 33.54 -59.65
CA PRO A 598 14.81 32.38 -58.79
C PRO A 598 14.37 32.74 -57.36
N ILE A 599 13.92 31.69 -56.70
CA ILE A 599 13.16 31.53 -55.46
C ILE A 599 13.99 31.81 -54.19
N GLY A 600 13.33 32.31 -53.15
CA GLY A 600 13.77 32.27 -51.75
C GLY A 600 12.58 32.41 -50.80
N ASP A 601 12.29 31.32 -50.10
CA ASP A 601 11.14 31.05 -49.22
C ASP A 601 10.86 32.10 -48.14
N LEU A 602 9.57 32.25 -47.78
CA LEU A 602 9.20 32.48 -46.38
C LEU A 602 7.84 31.87 -46.05
N TYR A 603 7.88 31.22 -44.91
CA TYR A 603 6.98 30.24 -44.34
C TYR A 603 5.61 30.79 -43.93
N THR A 604 4.69 29.84 -43.87
CA THR A 604 3.31 29.81 -43.38
C THR A 604 3.02 30.62 -42.11
N ASP A 605 1.91 31.37 -42.18
CA ASP A 605 1.22 32.01 -41.08
C ASP A 605 0.35 30.98 -40.32
N GLY A 606 0.55 30.90 -39.01
CA GLY A 606 -0.11 29.97 -38.09
C GLY A 606 -0.92 30.75 -37.06
N PHE A 607 -2.23 30.72 -37.25
CA PHE A 607 -3.29 31.16 -36.34
C PHE A 607 -3.11 30.59 -34.91
N ILE A 608 -3.13 31.45 -33.88
CA ILE A 608 -3.40 31.07 -32.48
C ILE A 608 -4.36 32.10 -31.85
N GLU A 609 -5.40 31.58 -31.20
CA GLU A 609 -6.48 32.25 -30.46
C GLU A 609 -6.02 33.03 -29.21
N PRO A 610 -6.82 34.00 -28.71
CA PRO A 610 -6.59 34.66 -27.43
C PRO A 610 -7.23 33.90 -26.26
N GLY A 611 -6.41 33.57 -25.26
CA GLY A 611 -6.81 32.96 -23.99
C GLY A 611 -7.36 33.98 -22.97
N SER A 612 -8.45 33.58 -22.33
CA SER A 612 -9.16 34.21 -21.22
C SER A 612 -8.37 34.18 -19.90
N TYR A 613 -8.41 35.29 -19.17
CA TYR A 613 -8.06 35.40 -17.76
C TYR A 613 -9.28 35.05 -16.88
N GLU A 614 -9.14 34.06 -15.99
CA GLU A 614 -9.94 33.92 -14.77
C GLU A 614 -9.01 33.60 -13.59
N ASP A 615 -9.18 34.42 -12.55
CA ASP A 615 -9.07 34.23 -11.10
C ASP A 615 -7.75 33.83 -10.39
N PHE A 616 -7.33 34.80 -9.56
CA PHE A 616 -6.84 34.60 -8.19
C PHE A 616 -7.93 34.98 -7.20
#